data_AF-J0KR33-F1
#
_entry.id   AF-J0KR33-F1
#
_cell.length_a   1.000
_cell.length_b   1.000
_cell.length_c   1.000
_cell.angle_alpha   90.00
_cell.angle_beta   90.00
_cell.angle_gamma   90.00
#
_symmetry.space_group_name_H-M   'P 1'
#
loop_
_entity.id
_entity.type
_entity.pdbx_description
1 polymer ?
#
loop_
_entity_poly.entity_id
_entity_poly.type
_entity_poly.pdbx_seq_one_letter_code
_entity_poly.pdbx_strand_id
1 'polypeptide(L)'
;MHPFLENLDANIIEAIEENENFEIKGFEKDFKAMLFDRNGVETECDLKVDCKELLSLLKDKINEGVANFFAGFSKVMAENIDDQCRAFHIFLGGNASRSALVKQAFENAKEKQLKDYHQKTSKNDFKFIIYEPLGTEASDKQILELTGEDVSNTPAYLKPTCKTGVAFGF
;
A
#
# COMPACT_ATOMS: atom_id res chain seq x y z
N MET A 1 -10.13 -12.60 4.89
CA MET A 1 -9.51 -11.26 4.87
C MET A 1 -8.30 -11.15 3.94
N HIS A 2 -7.35 -12.09 3.96
CA HIS A 2 -6.19 -12.07 3.04
C HIS A 2 -6.57 -11.99 1.54
N PRO A 3 -7.56 -12.76 1.05
CA PRO A 3 -7.96 -12.68 -0.36
C PRO A 3 -8.65 -11.36 -0.72
N PHE A 4 -9.30 -10.70 0.26
CA PHE A 4 -9.89 -9.37 0.06
C PHE A 4 -8.80 -8.37 -0.30
N LEU A 5 -7.81 -8.19 0.57
CA LEU A 5 -6.76 -7.19 0.37
C LEU A 5 -5.89 -7.44 -0.87
N GLU A 6 -5.55 -8.70 -1.16
CA GLU A 6 -4.64 -9.06 -2.25
C GLU A 6 -5.24 -8.92 -3.64
N ASN A 7 -6.56 -9.09 -3.76
CA ASN A 7 -7.26 -9.06 -5.05
C ASN A 7 -8.10 -7.79 -5.23
N LEU A 8 -7.89 -6.76 -4.38
CA LEU A 8 -8.44 -5.43 -4.62
C LEU A 8 -7.69 -4.75 -5.76
N ASP A 9 -8.44 -4.27 -6.74
CA ASP A 9 -7.98 -3.35 -7.78
C ASP A 9 -8.85 -2.10 -7.80
N ALA A 10 -8.52 -1.15 -8.67
CA ALA A 10 -9.24 0.12 -8.77
C ALA A 10 -10.74 -0.07 -9.09
N ASN A 11 -11.09 -1.02 -9.96
CA ASN A 11 -12.47 -1.25 -10.36
C ASN A 11 -13.28 -1.85 -9.21
N ILE A 12 -12.70 -2.79 -8.47
CA ILE A 12 -13.36 -3.40 -7.30
C ILE A 12 -13.53 -2.37 -6.18
N ILE A 13 -12.52 -1.52 -5.96
CA ILE A 13 -12.60 -0.43 -4.97
C ILE A 13 -13.75 0.52 -5.31
N GLU A 14 -13.84 0.98 -6.56
CA GLU A 14 -14.90 1.86 -7.05
C GLU A 14 -16.29 1.21 -6.88
N ALA A 15 -16.43 -0.04 -7.31
CA ALA A 15 -17.68 -0.79 -7.16
C ALA A 15 -18.12 -0.92 -5.68
N ILE A 16 -17.19 -1.14 -4.74
CA ILE A 16 -17.51 -1.16 -3.30
C ILE A 16 -18.01 0.21 -2.83
N GLU A 17 -17.36 1.30 -3.26
CA GLU A 17 -17.70 2.67 -2.83
C GLU A 17 -19.08 3.11 -3.34
N GLU A 18 -19.40 2.75 -4.58
CA GLU A 18 -20.65 3.06 -5.26
C GLU A 18 -21.80 2.08 -4.91
N ASN A 19 -21.51 1.04 -4.13
CA ASN A 19 -22.42 -0.07 -3.79
C ASN A 19 -22.90 -0.84 -5.04
N GLU A 20 -22.02 -1.00 -6.02
CA GLU A 20 -22.23 -1.82 -7.20
C GLU A 20 -21.85 -3.29 -6.95
N ASN A 21 -22.18 -4.16 -7.93
CA ASN A 21 -21.82 -5.57 -7.87
C ASN A 21 -20.33 -5.78 -8.17
N PHE A 22 -19.68 -6.58 -7.34
CA PHE A 22 -18.28 -6.96 -7.50
C PHE A 22 -18.03 -8.38 -6.97
N GLU A 23 -17.00 -9.02 -7.50
CA GLU A 23 -16.51 -10.33 -7.05
C GLU A 23 -15.02 -10.24 -6.73
N ILE A 24 -14.61 -10.92 -5.67
CA ILE A 24 -13.21 -11.01 -5.27
C ILE A 24 -12.85 -12.49 -5.17
N LYS A 25 -11.84 -12.90 -5.94
CA LYS A 25 -11.41 -14.30 -6.00
C LYS A 25 -11.02 -14.81 -4.60
N GLY A 26 -11.67 -15.89 -4.17
CA GLY A 26 -11.40 -16.52 -2.88
C GLY A 26 -11.91 -15.73 -1.67
N PHE A 27 -12.82 -14.78 -1.86
CA PHE A 27 -13.46 -14.04 -0.78
C PHE A 27 -14.98 -14.17 -0.85
N GLU A 28 -15.56 -14.78 0.17
CA GLU A 28 -17.02 -14.88 0.35
C GLU A 28 -17.49 -13.79 1.31
N LYS A 29 -18.58 -13.11 0.94
CA LYS A 29 -19.17 -12.01 1.72
C LYS A 29 -20.14 -12.53 2.78
N ASP A 30 -20.77 -13.66 2.52
CA ASP A 30 -21.76 -14.29 3.38
C ASP A 30 -21.22 -15.64 3.84
N PHE A 31 -21.26 -15.91 5.15
CA PHE A 31 -20.87 -17.21 5.69
C PHE A 31 -21.69 -17.55 6.92
N LYS A 32 -21.86 -18.85 7.14
CA LYS A 32 -22.58 -19.40 8.30
C LYS A 32 -21.60 -19.81 9.38
N ALA A 33 -21.88 -19.42 10.61
CA ALA A 33 -21.12 -19.84 11.77
C ALA A 33 -22.04 -20.44 12.83
N MET A 34 -21.64 -21.56 13.40
CA MET A 34 -22.25 -22.11 14.61
C MET A 34 -21.67 -21.38 15.81
N LEU A 35 -22.50 -20.64 16.55
CA LEU A 35 -22.11 -19.90 17.74
C LEU A 35 -22.89 -20.42 18.95
N PHE A 36 -22.32 -20.25 20.14
CA PHE A 36 -23.00 -20.58 21.38
C PHE A 36 -23.66 -19.33 21.95
N ASP A 37 -24.92 -19.45 22.34
CA ASP A 37 -25.58 -18.41 23.12
C ASP A 37 -25.05 -18.39 24.57
N ARG A 38 -25.57 -17.47 25.38
CA ARG A 38 -25.16 -17.31 26.79
C ARG A 38 -25.49 -18.52 27.68
N ASN A 39 -26.34 -19.42 27.21
CA ASN A 39 -26.76 -20.63 27.90
C ASN A 39 -26.02 -21.88 27.38
N GLY A 40 -25.10 -21.72 26.43
CA GLY A 40 -24.37 -22.83 25.83
C GLY A 40 -25.16 -23.59 24.76
N VAL A 41 -26.21 -23.00 24.20
CA VAL A 41 -27.00 -23.59 23.10
C VAL A 41 -26.37 -23.20 21.76
N GLU A 42 -26.13 -24.20 20.91
CA GLU A 42 -25.67 -23.98 19.54
C GLU A 42 -26.75 -23.29 18.69
N THR A 43 -26.38 -22.17 18.09
CA THR A 43 -27.23 -21.38 17.20
C THR A 43 -26.49 -21.15 15.89
N GLU A 44 -27.14 -21.46 14.78
CA GLU A 44 -26.64 -21.10 13.45
C GLU A 44 -26.85 -19.60 13.22
N CYS A 45 -25.77 -18.89 12.86
CA CYS A 45 -25.81 -17.46 12.58
C CYS A 45 -25.33 -17.18 11.15
N ASP A 46 -26.14 -16.44 10.41
CA ASP A 46 -25.77 -15.87 9.12
C ASP A 46 -24.95 -14.60 9.35
N LEU A 47 -23.67 -14.63 8.97
CA LEU A 47 -22.77 -13.50 9.07
C LEU A 47 -22.52 -12.91 7.67
N LYS A 48 -22.57 -11.58 7.60
CA LYS A 48 -22.32 -10.83 6.37
C LYS A 48 -21.22 -9.82 6.60
N VAL A 49 -20.26 -9.77 5.68
CA VAL A 49 -19.19 -8.78 5.72
C VAL A 49 -19.69 -7.50 5.05
N ASP A 50 -19.76 -6.42 5.83
CA ASP A 50 -19.87 -5.08 5.27
C ASP A 50 -18.53 -4.72 4.59
N CYS A 51 -18.47 -4.91 3.27
CA CYS A 51 -17.27 -4.66 2.50
C CYS A 51 -16.91 -3.18 2.43
N LYS A 52 -17.88 -2.28 2.60
CA LYS A 52 -17.67 -0.84 2.57
C LYS A 52 -17.07 -0.36 3.88
N GLU A 53 -17.60 -0.83 5.00
CA GLU A 53 -17.00 -0.60 6.32
C GLU A 53 -15.60 -1.21 6.40
N LEU A 54 -15.42 -2.45 5.92
CA LEU A 54 -14.11 -3.10 5.86
C LEU A 54 -13.11 -2.31 5.01
N LEU A 55 -13.52 -1.83 3.83
CA LEU A 55 -12.68 -1.02 2.96
C LEU A 55 -12.29 0.30 3.64
N SER A 56 -13.24 0.97 4.31
CA SER A 56 -12.99 2.21 5.06
C SER A 56 -11.97 1.97 6.17
N LEU A 57 -12.16 0.93 6.98
CA LEU A 57 -11.25 0.58 8.07
C LEU A 57 -9.82 0.31 7.57
N LEU A 58 -9.69 -0.40 6.44
CA LEU A 58 -8.40 -0.66 5.81
C LEU A 58 -7.76 0.62 5.30
N LYS A 59 -8.52 1.48 4.59
CA LYS A 59 -8.02 2.78 4.11
C LYS A 59 -7.53 3.64 5.28
N ASP A 60 -8.29 3.73 6.35
CA ASP A 60 -7.92 4.52 7.53
C ASP A 60 -6.62 4.03 8.18
N LYS A 61 -6.48 2.71 8.37
CA LYS A 61 -5.27 2.12 8.97
C LYS A 61 -4.04 2.29 8.08
N ILE A 62 -4.18 2.13 6.77
CA ILE A 62 -3.09 2.34 5.82
C ILE A 62 -2.69 3.83 5.80
N ASN A 63 -3.68 4.73 5.73
CA ASN A 63 -3.43 6.18 5.75
C ASN A 63 -2.74 6.62 7.04
N GLU A 64 -3.13 6.07 8.20
CA GLU A 64 -2.46 6.28 9.49
C GLU A 64 -0.98 5.86 9.43
N GLY A 65 -0.69 4.67 8.91
CA GLY A 65 0.67 4.17 8.73
C GLY A 65 1.51 5.06 7.79
N VAL A 66 0.96 5.46 6.66
CA VAL A 66 1.63 6.35 5.69
C VAL A 66 1.85 7.74 6.28
N ALA A 67 0.89 8.30 7.01
CA ALA A 67 1.05 9.58 7.69
C ALA A 67 2.19 9.54 8.71
N ASN A 68 2.28 8.47 9.49
CA ASN A 68 3.36 8.25 10.45
C ASN A 68 4.73 8.13 9.76
N PHE A 69 4.80 7.43 8.62
CA PHE A 69 6.01 7.36 7.80
C PHE A 69 6.48 8.76 7.39
N PHE A 70 5.58 9.57 6.80
CA PHE A 70 5.95 10.92 6.36
C PHE A 70 6.27 11.86 7.53
N ALA A 71 5.61 11.72 8.68
CA ALA A 71 5.94 12.51 9.87
C ALA A 71 7.35 12.19 10.40
N GLY A 72 7.69 10.89 10.48
CA GLY A 72 9.05 10.45 10.84
C GLY A 72 10.08 10.94 9.83
N PHE A 73 9.76 10.85 8.55
CA PHE A 73 10.61 11.36 7.47
C PHE A 73 10.84 12.88 7.57
N SER A 74 9.79 13.69 7.72
CA SER A 74 9.90 15.14 7.85
C SER A 74 10.79 15.55 9.02
N LYS A 75 10.72 14.80 10.13
CA LYS A 75 11.61 15.00 11.28
C LYS A 75 13.07 14.76 10.91
N VAL A 76 13.39 13.62 10.27
CA VAL A 76 14.76 13.29 9.86
C VAL A 76 15.30 14.30 8.84
N MET A 77 14.47 14.73 7.89
CA MET A 77 14.83 15.77 6.92
C MET A 77 15.22 17.08 7.59
N ALA A 78 14.41 17.54 8.56
CA ALA A 78 14.65 18.79 9.27
C ALA A 78 15.94 18.75 10.14
N GLU A 79 16.28 17.57 10.64
CA GLU A 79 17.41 17.39 11.57
C GLU A 79 18.74 17.09 10.86
N ASN A 80 18.73 16.41 9.70
CA ASN A 80 19.94 15.74 9.18
C ASN A 80 20.20 15.89 7.67
N ILE A 81 19.34 16.54 6.90
CA ILE A 81 19.42 16.48 5.43
C ILE A 81 19.84 17.83 4.83
N ASP A 82 20.83 17.74 3.95
CA ASP A 82 21.40 18.84 3.17
C ASP A 82 20.33 19.61 2.39
N ASP A 83 20.47 20.93 2.28
CA ASP A 83 19.57 21.78 1.50
C ASP A 83 19.62 21.47 -0.02
N GLN A 84 20.59 20.65 -0.43
CA GLN A 84 20.74 20.10 -1.76
C GLN A 84 19.91 18.83 -2.01
N CYS A 85 19.28 18.22 -1.00
CA CYS A 85 18.44 17.04 -1.23
C CYS A 85 17.16 17.45 -1.99
N ARG A 86 17.10 17.08 -3.28
CA ARG A 86 16.00 17.45 -4.20
C ARG A 86 15.06 16.31 -4.54
N ALA A 87 15.41 15.08 -4.17
CA ALA A 87 14.60 13.92 -4.49
C ALA A 87 14.58 12.91 -3.33
N PHE A 88 13.40 12.37 -3.04
CA PHE A 88 13.22 11.27 -2.13
C PHE A 88 12.65 10.06 -2.86
N HIS A 89 13.39 8.96 -2.78
CA HIS A 89 13.11 7.72 -3.47
C HIS A 89 12.43 6.74 -2.50
N ILE A 90 11.20 6.34 -2.82
CA ILE A 90 10.38 5.46 -1.98
C ILE A 90 10.23 4.12 -2.69
N PHE A 91 10.88 3.09 -2.15
CA PHE A 91 10.77 1.72 -2.64
C PHE A 91 9.71 0.95 -1.86
N LEU A 92 8.70 0.46 -2.58
CA LEU A 92 7.59 -0.31 -1.99
C LEU A 92 7.95 -1.80 -1.93
N GLY A 93 8.50 -2.23 -0.79
CA GLY A 93 8.93 -3.61 -0.55
C GLY A 93 7.92 -4.47 0.23
N GLY A 94 8.01 -5.80 0.08
CA GLY A 94 7.16 -6.75 0.81
C GLY A 94 5.78 -7.00 0.18
N ASN A 95 5.04 -7.98 0.73
CA ASN A 95 3.75 -8.38 0.15
C ASN A 95 2.69 -7.27 0.27
N ALA A 96 2.62 -6.57 1.40
CA ALA A 96 1.63 -5.51 1.63
C ALA A 96 1.73 -4.38 0.60
N SER A 97 2.94 -4.08 0.14
CA SER A 97 3.23 -3.07 -0.86
C SER A 97 2.62 -3.35 -2.24
N ARG A 98 2.21 -4.59 -2.52
CA ARG A 98 1.49 -4.94 -3.77
C ARG A 98 0.02 -4.47 -3.75
N SER A 99 -0.50 -4.06 -2.61
CA SER A 99 -1.87 -3.58 -2.47
C SER A 99 -2.06 -2.24 -3.19
N ALA A 100 -3.12 -2.15 -3.99
CA ALA A 100 -3.53 -0.90 -4.64
C ALA A 100 -3.79 0.22 -3.61
N LEU A 101 -4.35 -0.12 -2.45
CA LEU A 101 -4.64 0.83 -1.37
C LEU A 101 -3.37 1.46 -0.80
N VAL A 102 -2.31 0.66 -0.62
CA VAL A 102 -1.03 1.15 -0.09
C VAL A 102 -0.40 2.13 -1.08
N LYS A 103 -0.34 1.77 -2.36
CA LYS A 103 0.19 2.65 -3.40
C LYS A 103 -0.59 3.96 -3.48
N GLN A 104 -1.93 3.90 -3.49
CA GLN A 104 -2.78 5.09 -3.48
C GLN A 104 -2.55 5.98 -2.25
N ALA A 105 -2.41 5.38 -1.06
CA ALA A 105 -2.15 6.15 0.16
C ALA A 105 -0.82 6.91 0.10
N PHE A 106 0.24 6.29 -0.42
CA PHE A 106 1.53 6.97 -0.64
C PHE A 106 1.44 8.09 -1.68
N GLU A 107 0.72 7.87 -2.79
CA GLU A 107 0.51 8.89 -3.83
C GLU A 107 -0.27 10.10 -3.29
N ASN A 108 -1.36 9.87 -2.56
CA ASN A 108 -2.15 10.93 -1.92
C ASN A 108 -1.31 11.71 -0.89
N ALA A 109 -0.54 11.00 -0.07
CA ALA A 109 0.34 11.62 0.91
C ALA A 109 1.45 12.43 0.24
N LYS A 110 2.05 11.92 -0.84
CA LYS A 110 3.02 12.65 -1.67
C LYS A 110 2.47 13.99 -2.12
N GLU A 111 1.28 14.02 -2.71
CA GLU A 111 0.68 15.26 -3.19
C GLU A 111 0.49 16.29 -2.07
N LYS A 112 0.04 15.83 -0.90
CA LYS A 112 -0.09 16.68 0.28
C LYS A 112 1.26 17.26 0.72
N GLN A 113 2.29 16.43 0.80
CA GLN A 113 3.64 16.87 1.20
C GLN A 113 4.24 17.88 0.22
N LEU A 114 4.06 17.69 -1.08
CA LEU A 114 4.54 18.64 -2.10
C LEU A 114 3.79 19.98 -2.00
N LYS A 115 2.47 19.95 -1.77
CA LYS A 115 1.68 21.17 -1.54
C LYS A 115 2.17 21.92 -0.30
N ASP A 116 2.36 21.22 0.82
CA ASP A 116 2.86 21.81 2.07
C ASP A 116 4.29 22.37 1.92
N TYR A 117 5.16 21.67 1.18
CA TYR A 117 6.51 22.13 0.86
C TYR A 117 6.50 23.41 0.04
N HIS A 118 5.69 23.44 -1.03
CA HIS A 118 5.56 24.61 -1.88
C HIS A 118 5.03 25.82 -1.11
N GLN A 119 4.01 25.63 -0.25
CA GLN A 119 3.46 26.70 0.58
C GLN A 119 4.50 27.28 1.56
N LYS A 120 5.37 26.43 2.13
CA LYS A 120 6.40 26.87 3.09
C LYS A 120 7.60 27.54 2.43
N THR A 121 8.00 27.09 1.25
CA THR A 121 9.28 27.49 0.63
C THR A 121 9.12 28.35 -0.62
N SER A 122 7.92 28.37 -1.23
CA SER A 122 7.67 28.89 -2.57
C SER A 122 8.53 28.25 -3.68
N LYS A 123 9.12 27.07 -3.41
CA LYS A 123 9.95 26.32 -4.34
C LYS A 123 9.21 25.09 -4.88
N ASN A 124 9.63 24.63 -6.05
CA ASN A 124 9.14 23.42 -6.73
C ASN A 124 10.31 22.49 -7.14
N ASP A 125 11.38 22.52 -6.35
CA ASP A 125 12.64 21.83 -6.64
C ASP A 125 12.81 20.53 -5.83
N PHE A 126 11.76 20.09 -5.13
CA PHE A 126 11.73 18.81 -4.42
C PHE A 126 10.78 17.83 -5.10
N LYS A 127 11.17 16.55 -5.16
CA LYS A 127 10.39 15.48 -5.79
C LYS A 127 10.33 14.25 -4.89
N PHE A 128 9.17 13.62 -4.83
CA PHE A 128 9.03 12.26 -4.33
C PHE A 128 8.86 11.31 -5.51
N ILE A 129 9.62 10.24 -5.53
CA ILE A 129 9.58 9.21 -6.57
C ILE A 129 9.16 7.91 -5.88
N ILE A 130 7.92 7.47 -6.14
CA ILE A 130 7.40 6.21 -5.64
C ILE A 130 7.61 5.18 -6.74
N TYR A 131 8.33 4.11 -6.42
CA TYR A 131 8.61 3.02 -7.35
C TYR A 131 7.51 1.96 -7.31
N GLU A 132 7.39 1.20 -8.40
CA GLU A 132 6.50 0.06 -8.44
C GLU A 132 6.89 -0.98 -7.37
N PRO A 133 5.92 -1.75 -6.84
CA PRO A 133 6.20 -2.72 -5.78
C PRO A 133 7.24 -3.75 -6.21
N LEU A 134 8.27 -3.91 -5.40
CA LEU A 134 9.41 -4.75 -5.73
C LEU A 134 9.02 -6.23 -5.90
N GLY A 135 9.65 -6.90 -6.87
CA GLY A 135 9.35 -8.30 -7.20
C GLY A 135 8.08 -8.49 -8.02
N THR A 136 7.54 -7.42 -8.61
CA THR A 136 6.47 -7.48 -9.61
C THR A 136 7.04 -7.29 -11.02
N GLU A 137 6.34 -7.75 -12.04
CA GLU A 137 6.73 -7.51 -13.45
C GLU A 137 6.80 -6.01 -13.78
N ALA A 138 5.96 -5.20 -13.16
CA ALA A 138 5.98 -3.75 -13.32
C ALA A 138 7.28 -3.16 -12.75
N SER A 139 7.72 -3.62 -11.58
CA SER A 139 9.02 -3.24 -11.01
C SER A 139 10.19 -3.75 -11.84
N ASP A 140 10.14 -4.97 -12.37
CA ASP A 140 11.21 -5.50 -13.23
C ASP A 140 11.36 -4.67 -14.52
N LYS A 141 10.24 -4.28 -15.15
CA LYS A 141 10.25 -3.36 -16.31
C LYS A 141 10.81 -1.99 -15.95
N GLN A 142 10.38 -1.44 -14.81
CA GLN A 142 10.87 -0.15 -14.32
C GLN A 142 12.38 -0.18 -14.03
N ILE A 143 12.91 -1.29 -13.50
CA ILE A 143 14.35 -1.48 -13.30
C ILE A 143 15.07 -1.47 -14.65
N LEU A 144 14.61 -2.26 -15.62
CA LEU A 144 15.19 -2.29 -16.97
C LEU A 144 15.22 -0.90 -17.63
N GLU A 145 14.13 -0.14 -17.52
CA GLU A 145 14.04 1.21 -18.09
C GLU A 145 15.00 2.20 -17.43
N LEU A 146 15.25 2.06 -16.13
CA LEU A 146 16.10 2.99 -15.37
C LEU A 146 17.59 2.63 -15.37
N THR A 147 17.92 1.34 -15.38
CA THR A 147 19.30 0.86 -15.23
C THR A 147 19.86 0.17 -16.48
N GLY A 148 18.99 -0.24 -17.41
CA GLY A 148 19.35 -1.09 -18.54
C GLY A 148 19.52 -2.57 -18.17
N GLU A 149 19.25 -2.96 -16.92
CA GLU A 149 19.41 -4.33 -16.44
C GLU A 149 18.08 -5.10 -16.50
N ASP A 150 18.04 -6.21 -17.24
CA ASP A 150 16.89 -7.10 -17.28
C ASP A 150 16.92 -8.10 -16.10
N VAL A 151 16.09 -7.83 -15.10
CA VAL A 151 15.93 -8.68 -13.91
C VAL A 151 14.72 -9.61 -13.97
N SER A 152 14.02 -9.66 -15.11
CA SER A 152 12.78 -10.46 -15.26
C SER A 152 13.03 -11.95 -15.01
N ASN A 153 14.17 -12.46 -15.51
CA ASN A 153 14.60 -13.86 -15.38
C ASN A 153 15.37 -14.16 -14.09
N THR A 154 15.56 -13.17 -13.22
CA THR A 154 16.27 -13.35 -11.95
C THR A 154 15.48 -14.31 -11.05
N PRO A 155 16.12 -15.36 -10.49
CA PRO A 155 15.46 -16.24 -9.54
C PRO A 155 14.81 -15.49 -8.38
N ALA A 156 13.61 -15.91 -7.96
CA ALA A 156 12.81 -15.19 -6.96
C ALA A 156 13.55 -14.93 -5.62
N TYR A 157 14.47 -15.81 -5.22
CA TYR A 157 15.27 -15.66 -4.00
C TYR A 157 16.40 -14.63 -4.12
N LEU A 158 16.77 -14.24 -5.34
CA LEU A 158 17.74 -13.18 -5.62
C LEU A 158 17.05 -11.83 -5.88
N LYS A 159 15.73 -11.81 -6.13
CA LYS A 159 15.01 -10.57 -6.37
C LYS A 159 15.00 -9.69 -5.10
N PRO A 160 15.29 -8.39 -5.23
CA PRO A 160 15.33 -7.46 -4.11
C PRO A 160 13.90 -7.14 -3.67
N THR A 161 13.26 -8.03 -2.90
CA THR A 161 11.82 -7.92 -2.53
C THR A 161 11.59 -7.34 -1.13
N CYS A 162 12.66 -7.00 -0.40
CA CYS A 162 12.64 -6.61 1.01
C CYS A 162 11.97 -7.65 1.95
N LYS A 163 11.83 -8.92 1.52
CA LYS A 163 11.26 -10.01 2.33
C LYS A 163 12.28 -10.64 3.27
N THR A 164 13.52 -10.71 2.85
CA THR A 164 14.66 -10.90 3.74
C THR A 164 14.97 -9.51 4.31
N GLY A 165 15.17 -9.38 5.62
CA GLY A 165 15.36 -8.11 6.34
C GLY A 165 16.65 -7.34 5.98
N VAL A 166 17.06 -7.38 4.71
CA VAL A 166 18.18 -6.66 4.15
C VAL A 166 17.74 -5.22 3.93
N ALA A 167 18.28 -4.32 4.74
CA ALA A 167 18.17 -2.88 4.50
C ALA A 167 18.90 -2.54 3.20
N PHE A 168 18.22 -1.86 2.27
CA PHE A 168 18.86 -1.27 1.11
C PHE A 168 19.44 0.08 1.54
N GLY A 169 20.76 0.15 1.65
CA GLY A 169 21.52 1.39 1.76
C GLY A 169 22.72 1.28 0.82
N PHE A 170 22.72 2.10 -0.23
CA PHE A 170 23.90 2.39 -1.05
C PHE A 170 24.15 3.89 -0.94
#